data_AF-A0A852IIU6-F1
#
_entry.id   AF-A0A852IIU6-F1
#
_cell.length_a   1.000
_cell.length_b   1.000
_cell.length_c   1.000
_cell.angle_alpha   90.00
_cell.angle_beta   90.00
_cell.angle_gamma   90.00
#
_symmetry.space_group_name_H-M   'P 1'
#
loop_
_entity.id
_entity.type
_entity.pdbx_description
1 polymer ?
#
loop_
_entity_poly.entity_id
_entity_poly.type
_entity_poly.pdbx_seq_one_letter_code
_entity_poly.pdbx_strand_id
1 'polypeptide(L)'
;DHHINYGSGSGLQDRVAFVQNDPSQYDASIRLADLQVSDTGTYQCRVKKNTVAVHEVIVTVEEKPATPQCWVEGDSVRGTSIVLRCFSR
;
A
#
# COMPACT_ATOMS: atom_id res chain seq x y z
N ASP A 1 -2.37 -12.56 30.33
CA ASP A 1 -2.94 -11.26 29.97
C ASP A 1 -2.52 -10.95 28.54
N HIS A 2 -3.41 -11.14 27.57
CA HIS A 2 -3.10 -10.98 26.14
C HIS A 2 -3.63 -9.63 25.67
N HIS A 3 -2.93 -8.54 26.02
CA HIS A 3 -3.31 -7.21 25.53
C HIS A 3 -2.78 -7.04 24.10
N ILE A 4 -3.67 -7.18 23.12
CA ILE A 4 -3.37 -6.93 21.72
C ILE A 4 -3.44 -5.42 21.49
N ASN A 5 -2.28 -4.78 21.30
CA ASN A 5 -2.20 -3.35 21.00
C ASN A 5 -2.09 -3.16 19.50
N TYR A 6 -3.15 -2.66 18.88
CA TYR A 6 -3.09 -2.15 17.51
C TYR A 6 -2.33 -0.82 17.55
N GLY A 7 -1.16 -0.76 16.90
CA GLY A 7 -0.28 0.40 16.94
C GLY A 7 -1.03 1.71 16.68
N SER A 8 -0.78 2.72 17.51
CA SER A 8 -1.50 4.01 17.50
C SER A 8 -0.97 4.98 16.42
N GLY A 9 -0.91 4.53 15.17
CA GLY A 9 -0.70 5.41 14.02
C GLY A 9 -2.00 6.12 13.66
N SER A 10 -2.00 7.45 13.63
CA SER A 10 -3.15 8.23 13.17
C SER A 10 -3.53 7.81 11.75
N GLY A 11 -4.76 7.33 11.55
CA GLY A 11 -5.27 6.89 10.24
C GLY A 11 -5.23 5.38 9.97
N LEU A 12 -4.64 4.56 10.85
CA LEU A 12 -4.58 3.09 10.69
C LEU A 12 -5.55 2.32 11.59
N GLN A 13 -6.12 2.98 12.59
CA GLN A 13 -6.82 2.38 13.74
C GLN A 13 -8.00 1.46 13.37
N ASP A 14 -8.67 1.72 12.25
CA ASP A 14 -9.82 0.91 11.77
C ASP A 14 -9.49 0.01 10.57
N ARG A 15 -8.26 0.06 10.07
CA ARG A 15 -7.84 -0.63 8.84
C ARG A 15 -6.83 -1.74 9.10
N VAL A 16 -6.36 -1.90 10.34
CA VAL A 16 -5.39 -2.92 10.73
C VAL A 16 -6.07 -4.02 11.54
N ALA A 17 -5.81 -5.27 11.16
CA ALA A 17 -6.17 -6.43 11.96
C ALA A 17 -5.07 -7.49 11.88
N PHE A 18 -4.94 -8.33 12.92
CA PHE A 18 -4.10 -9.52 12.79
C PHE A 18 -4.69 -10.50 11.77
N VAL A 19 -3.82 -11.19 11.04
CA VAL A 19 -4.23 -12.27 10.13
C VAL A 19 -4.71 -13.48 10.95
N GLN A 20 -4.00 -13.80 12.03
CA GLN A 20 -4.45 -14.75 13.05
C GLN A 20 -5.24 -14.04 14.15
N ASN A 21 -6.36 -14.63 14.57
CA ASN A 21 -7.13 -14.09 15.70
C ASN A 21 -6.32 -14.06 17.00
N ASP A 22 -5.41 -15.03 17.17
CA ASP A 22 -4.49 -15.12 18.29
C ASP A 22 -3.03 -15.07 17.79
N PRO A 23 -2.36 -13.91 17.85
CA PRO A 23 -0.98 -13.77 17.41
C PRO A 23 0.03 -14.51 18.30
N SER A 24 -0.40 -15.06 19.45
CA SER A 24 0.45 -15.92 20.28
C SER A 24 0.72 -17.29 19.64
N GLN A 25 -0.04 -17.66 18.62
CA GLN A 25 0.16 -18.86 17.79
C GLN A 25 1.33 -18.69 16.78
N TYR A 26 2.34 -17.90 17.15
CA TYR A 26 3.57 -17.68 16.40
C TYR A 26 3.42 -16.94 15.06
N ASP A 27 2.27 -16.30 14.83
CA ASP A 27 2.01 -15.49 13.64
C ASP A 27 1.48 -14.10 14.04
N ALA A 28 2.39 -13.13 14.01
CA ALA A 28 2.10 -11.73 14.28
C ALA A 28 1.81 -10.92 13.00
N SER A 29 1.51 -11.58 11.88
CA SER A 29 1.20 -10.91 10.62
C SER A 29 -0.07 -10.08 10.75
N ILE A 30 -0.07 -8.91 10.11
CA ILE A 30 -1.22 -8.01 10.05
C ILE A 30 -1.71 -7.88 8.61
N ARG A 31 -3.00 -7.60 8.47
CA ARG A 31 -3.61 -7.11 7.24
C ARG A 31 -3.92 -5.63 7.43
N LEU A 32 -3.41 -4.81 6.53
CA LEU A 32 -3.80 -3.41 6.35
C LEU A 32 -4.78 -3.33 5.17
N ALA A 33 -6.04 -3.00 5.44
CA ALA A 33 -7.09 -2.86 4.45
C ALA A 33 -7.15 -1.45 3.87
N ASP A 34 -7.77 -1.30 2.69
CA ASP A 34 -8.04 -0.01 2.05
C ASP A 34 -6.80 0.90 1.98
N LEU A 35 -5.71 0.38 1.41
CA LEU A 35 -4.42 1.05 1.33
C LEU A 35 -4.54 2.44 0.69
N GLN A 36 -3.97 3.44 1.36
CA GLN A 36 -3.87 4.82 0.89
C GLN A 36 -2.41 5.14 0.57
N VAL A 37 -2.15 6.06 -0.36
CA VAL A 37 -0.78 6.48 -0.71
C VAL A 37 -0.01 6.97 0.53
N SER A 38 -0.72 7.62 1.47
CA SER A 38 -0.18 8.08 2.76
C SER A 38 0.27 6.96 3.70
N ASP A 39 -0.09 5.71 3.43
CA ASP A 39 0.36 4.54 4.21
C ASP A 39 1.78 4.10 3.81
N THR A 40 2.36 4.69 2.76
CA THR A 40 3.77 4.44 2.37
C THR A 40 4.71 4.81 3.52
N GLY A 41 5.56 3.88 3.91
CA GLY A 41 6.50 4.09 5.01
C GLY A 41 7.21 2.83 5.47
N THR A 42 8.00 2.98 6.53
CA THR A 42 8.69 1.87 7.20
C THR A 42 7.85 1.38 8.37
N TYR A 43 7.46 0.11 8.30
CA TYR A 43 6.70 -0.59 9.33
C TYR A 43 7.65 -1.46 10.14
N GLN A 44 7.45 -1.49 11.45
CA GLN A 44 8.26 -2.31 12.36
C GLN A 44 7.37 -3.30 13.09
N CYS A 45 7.61 -4.59 12.87
CA CYS A 45 7.05 -5.66 13.67
C CYS A 45 7.95 -5.91 14.87
N ARG A 46 7.40 -5.76 16.08
CA ARG A 46 8.10 -5.98 17.35
C ARG A 46 7.36 -7.01 18.18
N VAL A 47 7.96 -8.19 18.32
CA VAL A 47 7.41 -9.30 19.12
C VAL A 47 8.20 -9.42 20.41
N LYS A 48 7.51 -9.49 21.55
CA LYS A 48 8.11 -9.61 22.87
C LYS A 48 7.54 -10.80 23.63
N LYS A 49 8.42 -11.70 24.09
CA LYS A 49 8.09 -12.77 25.06
C LYS A 49 9.08 -12.70 26.23
N ASN A 50 10.20 -13.42 26.14
CA ASN A 50 11.34 -13.29 27.05
C ASN A 50 12.43 -12.37 26.49
N THR A 51 12.62 -12.43 25.17
CA THR A 51 13.46 -11.53 24.40
C THR A 51 12.59 -10.71 23.44
N VAL A 52 13.19 -9.70 22.81
CA VAL A 52 12.55 -8.89 21.78
C VAL A 52 13.13 -9.28 20.43
N ALA A 53 12.27 -9.61 19.48
CA ALA A 53 12.61 -9.72 18.07
C ALA A 53 11.99 -8.55 17.32
N VAL A 54 12.75 -7.98 16.38
CA VAL A 54 12.34 -6.84 15.56
C VAL A 54 12.54 -7.19 14.10
N HIS A 55 11.55 -6.88 13.26
CA HIS A 55 11.63 -7.00 11.82
C HIS A 55 11.07 -5.73 11.17
N GLU A 56 11.80 -5.16 10.23
CA GLU A 56 11.39 -3.95 9.51
C GLU A 56 10.98 -4.29 8.09
N VAL A 57 9.92 -3.65 7.62
CA VAL A 57 9.34 -3.83 6.29
C VAL A 57 9.08 -2.45 5.71
N ILE A 58 9.55 -2.22 4.49
CA ILE A 58 9.24 -1.00 3.73
C ILE A 58 8.00 -1.29 2.88
N VAL A 59 6.97 -0.48 3.05
CA VAL A 59 5.72 -0.57 2.28
C VAL A 59 5.64 0.65 1.37
N THR A 60 5.46 0.40 0.07
CA THR A 60 5.18 1.42 -0.93
C THR A 60 3.78 1.18 -1.48
N VAL A 61 2.90 2.16 -1.36
CA VAL A 61 1.56 2.11 -1.93
C VAL A 61 1.57 2.87 -3.25
N GLU A 62 1.30 2.16 -4.33
CA GLU A 62 1.17 2.75 -5.66
C GLU A 62 -0.30 3.07 -5.94
N GLU A 63 -0.53 4.27 -6.47
CA GLU A 63 -1.84 4.63 -7.01
C GLU A 63 -1.99 4.02 -8.41
N LYS A 64 -3.22 3.65 -8.78
CA LYS A 64 -3.47 3.25 -10.17
C LYS A 64 -3.13 4.42 -11.09
N PRO A 65 -2.48 4.18 -12.25
CA PRO A 65 -2.31 5.23 -13.24
C PRO A 65 -3.66 5.88 -13.54
N ALA A 66 -3.70 7.21 -13.51
CA ALA A 66 -4.89 7.93 -13.91
C ALA A 66 -5.29 7.50 -15.33
N THR A 67 -6.59 7.52 -15.64
CA THR A 67 -7.02 7.28 -17.02
C THR A 67 -6.32 8.29 -17.93
N PRO A 68 -5.49 7.85 -18.89
CA PRO A 68 -4.67 8.77 -19.63
C PRO A 68 -5.52 9.63 -20.54
N GLN A 69 -5.14 10.89 -20.69
CA GLN A 69 -5.65 11.73 -21.76
C GLN A 69 -4.91 11.41 -23.04
N CYS A 70 -5.63 10.87 -24.03
CA CYS A 70 -5.08 10.55 -25.35
C CYS A 70 -5.59 11.52 -26.40
N TRP A 71 -4.72 11.95 -27.31
CA TRP A 71 -5.11 12.78 -28.45
C TRP A 71 -4.22 12.52 -29.67
N VAL A 72 -4.69 12.98 -30.82
CA VAL A 72 -3.98 12.88 -32.10
C VAL A 72 -3.50 14.26 -32.50
N GLU A 73 -2.26 14.36 -32.94
CA GLU A 73 -1.72 15.56 -33.60
C GLU A 73 -1.54 15.27 -35.10
N GLY A 74 -2.04 16.18 -35.94
CA GLY A 74 -2.04 16.07 -37.39
C GLY A 74 -3.38 15.60 -37.97
N ASP A 75 -3.49 15.68 -39.30
CA ASP A 75 -4.72 15.34 -40.02
C ASP A 75 -4.84 13.83 -40.22
N SER A 76 -5.96 13.26 -39.75
CA SER A 76 -6.27 11.83 -39.83
C SER A 76 -6.77 11.41 -41.22
N VAL A 77 -5.92 11.58 -42.23
CA VAL A 77 -6.22 11.30 -43.64
C VAL A 77 -5.35 10.15 -44.14
N ARG A 78 -5.86 9.36 -45.09
CA ARG A 78 -5.07 8.25 -45.67
C ARG A 78 -3.80 8.80 -46.34
N GLY A 79 -2.65 8.27 -45.96
CA GLY A 79 -1.35 8.60 -46.55
C GLY A 79 -0.59 9.73 -45.84
N THR A 80 -1.16 10.33 -44.79
CA THR A 80 -0.46 11.32 -43.95
C THR A 80 0.14 10.67 -42.71
N SER A 81 1.17 11.31 -42.15
CA SER A 81 1.75 10.95 -40.86
C SER A 81 1.01 11.69 -39.74
N ILE A 82 0.70 10.99 -38.66
CA ILE A 82 0.12 11.54 -37.44
C ILE A 82 0.97 11.17 -36.23
N VAL A 83 0.80 11.91 -35.13
CA VAL A 83 1.41 11.58 -33.83
C VAL A 83 0.31 11.27 -32.83
N LEU A 84 0.38 10.09 -32.22
CA LEU A 84 -0.47 9.71 -31.09
C LEU A 84 0.19 10.16 -29.80
N ARG A 85 -0.52 10.95 -29.00
CA ARG A 85 -0.07 11.42 -27.69
C ARG A 85 -0.93 10.87 -26.58
N CYS A 86 -0.30 10.66 -25.44
CA CYS A 86 -0.89 10.12 -24.24
C CYS A 86 -0.22 10.77 -23.03
N PHE A 87 -1.01 11.22 -22.06
CA PHE A 87 -0.53 11.79 -20.81
C PHE A 87 -1.31 11.20 -19.63
N SER A 88 -0.58 10.65 -18.66
CA SER A 88 -1.10 10.35 -17.31
C SER A 88 -0.34 11.21 -16.32
N ARG A 89 -1.07 11.84 -15.40
CA ARG A 89 -0.46 12.45 -14.22
C ARG A 89 -0.08 11.37 -13.22
#